data_AF-A0A5K1AP34-F1
#
_entry.id   AF-A0A5K1AP34-F1
#
_cell.length_a   1.000
_cell.length_b   1.000
_cell.length_c   1.000
_cell.angle_alpha   90.00
_cell.angle_beta   90.00
_cell.angle_gamma   90.00
#
_symmetry.space_group_name_H-M   'P 1'
#
loop_
_entity.id
_entity.type
_entity.pdbx_description
1 polymer ?
#
loop_
_entity_poly.entity_id
_entity_poly.type
_entity_poly.pdbx_seq_one_letter_code
_entity_poly.pdbx_strand_id
1 'polypeptide(L)'
;IVDSSLKSKDAESAALKVQVEELGQMIDSAKVAAQSFEREARMLQQEKIHLEEKYLTGFKRFEEVEERYKTAEKEARKAAELVENARNEAASAQKEKNEVHRLAMERLTQIERAERQIETLERQKLDLVAEIEQLRDSEMAAISKVSLLETRVHEREKEIKELVESANEQRATTVEVLESLLATERAAHDEAECRAKALSLQLQATQGKLDAVHRELTMTSVRLNETPVDGKLKSISHAKRSRVEDYAGMESVHDMEIDADIIRTNKRSKSTTSPINNHADDGGSVFKPSEDDSQHDTEDYTKFTVQKLKQELTKHGFGAQLLQLRNPNKRDILSLYEKHVLKS
;
A
#
# COMPACT_ATOMS: atom_id res chain seq x y z
N ILE A 1 -73.99 -152.46 53.65
CA ILE A 1 -72.60 -151.92 53.50
C ILE A 1 -72.26 -151.67 52.02
N VAL A 2 -72.61 -152.55 51.08
CA VAL A 2 -72.34 -152.35 49.64
C VAL A 2 -73.24 -151.29 48.98
N ASP A 3 -74.54 -151.25 49.33
CA ASP A 3 -75.52 -150.34 48.70
C ASP A 3 -75.35 -148.85 49.10
N SER A 4 -74.84 -148.57 50.31
CA SER A 4 -74.50 -147.21 50.74
C SER A 4 -73.21 -146.69 50.09
N SER A 5 -72.28 -147.58 49.75
CA SER A 5 -71.03 -147.22 49.05
C SER A 5 -71.27 -146.91 47.58
N LEU A 6 -72.20 -147.63 46.93
CA LEU A 6 -72.54 -147.43 45.53
C LEU A 6 -73.31 -146.11 45.33
N LYS A 7 -74.29 -145.84 46.19
CA LYS A 7 -75.02 -144.54 46.23
C LYS A 7 -74.11 -143.35 46.54
N SER A 8 -73.10 -143.53 47.40
CA SER A 8 -72.08 -142.51 47.67
C SER A 8 -71.24 -142.21 46.43
N LYS A 9 -70.80 -143.25 45.70
CA LYS A 9 -70.03 -143.10 44.46
C LYS A 9 -70.85 -142.49 43.32
N ASP A 10 -72.14 -142.81 43.23
CA ASP A 10 -73.04 -142.20 42.23
C ASP A 10 -73.32 -140.71 42.53
N ALA A 11 -73.51 -140.35 43.80
CA ALA A 11 -73.64 -138.95 44.22
C ALA A 11 -72.34 -138.15 43.96
N GLU A 12 -71.18 -138.77 44.20
CA GLU A 12 -69.86 -138.19 43.89
C GLU A 12 -69.63 -138.06 42.38
N SER A 13 -70.06 -139.04 41.58
CA SER A 13 -70.01 -138.96 40.11
C SER A 13 -70.91 -137.87 39.53
N ALA A 14 -72.12 -137.69 40.08
CA ALA A 14 -73.02 -136.61 39.71
C ALA A 14 -72.45 -135.23 40.11
N ALA A 15 -71.88 -135.11 41.30
CA ALA A 15 -71.21 -133.89 41.75
C ALA A 15 -69.99 -133.55 40.87
N LEU A 16 -69.18 -134.54 40.50
CA LEU A 16 -68.05 -134.37 39.57
C LEU A 16 -68.52 -133.95 38.17
N LYS A 17 -69.65 -134.45 37.66
CA LYS A 17 -70.22 -134.01 36.37
C LYS A 17 -70.65 -132.55 36.40
N VAL A 18 -71.34 -132.11 37.45
CA VAL A 18 -71.73 -130.70 37.64
C VAL A 18 -70.48 -129.83 37.70
N GLN A 19 -69.46 -130.26 38.45
CA GLN A 19 -68.19 -129.53 38.55
C GLN A 19 -67.44 -129.47 37.21
N VAL A 20 -67.50 -130.52 36.38
CA VAL A 20 -66.93 -130.53 35.02
C VAL A 20 -67.70 -129.58 34.09
N GLU A 21 -69.02 -129.51 34.19
CA GLU A 21 -69.84 -128.53 33.43
C GLU A 21 -69.55 -127.09 33.86
N GLU A 22 -69.47 -126.82 35.17
CA GLU A 22 -69.09 -125.51 35.71
C GLU A 22 -67.67 -125.10 35.27
N LEU A 23 -66.71 -126.02 35.35
CA LEU A 23 -65.35 -125.81 34.84
C LEU A 23 -65.35 -125.55 33.33
N GLY A 24 -66.18 -126.27 32.56
CA GLY A 24 -66.36 -126.04 31.12
C GLY A 24 -66.88 -124.65 30.80
N GLN A 25 -67.94 -124.21 31.49
CA GLN A 25 -68.49 -122.85 31.33
C GLN A 25 -67.50 -121.76 31.75
N MET A 26 -66.72 -121.98 32.82
CA MET A 26 -65.65 -121.07 33.21
C MET A 26 -64.56 -120.99 32.15
N ILE A 27 -64.16 -122.12 31.55
CA ILE A 27 -63.18 -122.17 30.46
C ILE A 27 -63.70 -121.42 29.23
N ASP A 28 -64.96 -121.62 28.83
CA ASP A 28 -65.54 -120.93 27.68
C ASP A 28 -65.67 -119.42 27.91
N SER A 29 -66.10 -119.01 29.11
CA SER A 29 -66.17 -117.60 29.50
C SER A 29 -64.79 -116.94 29.51
N ALA A 30 -63.78 -117.64 30.08
CA ALA A 30 -62.39 -117.18 30.08
C ALA A 30 -61.82 -117.09 28.66
N LYS A 31 -62.18 -118.01 27.76
CA LYS A 31 -61.77 -117.98 26.35
C LYS A 31 -62.36 -116.79 25.61
N VAL A 32 -63.65 -116.47 25.81
CA VAL A 32 -64.29 -115.28 25.22
C VAL A 32 -63.63 -114.00 25.74
N ALA A 33 -63.38 -113.92 27.05
CA ALA A 33 -62.68 -112.80 27.67
C ALA A 33 -61.24 -112.64 27.13
N ALA A 34 -60.50 -113.73 26.98
CA ALA A 34 -59.15 -113.71 26.39
C ALA A 34 -59.19 -113.20 24.94
N GLN A 35 -60.16 -113.64 24.13
CA GLN A 35 -60.32 -113.16 22.76
C GLN A 35 -60.75 -111.68 22.68
N SER A 36 -61.57 -111.18 23.61
CA SER A 36 -61.89 -109.74 23.65
C SER A 36 -60.67 -108.91 24.02
N PHE A 37 -59.90 -109.33 25.03
CA PHE A 37 -58.65 -108.67 25.39
C PHE A 37 -57.61 -108.72 24.27
N GLU A 38 -57.52 -109.81 23.50
CA GLU A 38 -56.63 -109.90 22.33
C GLU A 38 -57.04 -108.93 21.21
N ARG A 39 -58.35 -108.73 20.98
CA ARG A 39 -58.84 -107.73 20.02
C ARG A 39 -58.54 -106.32 20.51
N GLU A 40 -58.79 -106.03 21.78
CA GLU A 40 -58.50 -104.73 22.39
C GLU A 40 -57.01 -104.40 22.35
N ALA A 41 -56.14 -105.36 22.70
CA ALA A 41 -54.70 -105.21 22.62
C ALA A 41 -54.22 -104.91 21.18
N ARG A 42 -54.83 -105.52 20.17
CA ARG A 42 -54.55 -105.22 18.75
C ARG A 42 -54.97 -103.79 18.37
N MET A 43 -56.14 -103.34 18.82
CA MET A 43 -56.58 -101.96 18.57
C MET A 43 -55.66 -100.94 19.25
N LEU A 44 -55.32 -101.15 20.52
CA LEU A 44 -54.39 -100.28 21.25
C LEU A 44 -53.00 -100.25 20.61
N GLN A 45 -52.52 -101.38 20.09
CA GLN A 45 -51.24 -101.44 19.39
C GLN A 45 -51.28 -100.64 18.08
N GLN A 46 -52.37 -100.71 17.32
CA GLN A 46 -52.55 -99.90 16.10
C GLN A 46 -52.65 -98.41 16.41
N GLU A 47 -53.40 -98.04 17.44
CA GLU A 47 -53.51 -96.65 17.89
C GLU A 47 -52.17 -96.09 18.35
N LYS A 48 -51.38 -96.87 19.10
CA LYS A 48 -50.02 -96.52 19.49
C LYS A 48 -49.16 -96.22 18.26
N ILE A 49 -49.13 -97.11 17.27
CA ILE A 49 -48.35 -96.91 16.03
C ILE A 49 -48.81 -95.66 15.29
N HIS A 50 -50.13 -95.46 15.15
CA HIS A 50 -50.68 -94.28 14.48
C HIS A 50 -50.30 -92.97 15.19
N LEU A 51 -50.34 -92.97 16.53
CA LEU A 51 -49.92 -91.81 17.33
C LEU A 51 -48.41 -91.56 17.19
N GLU A 52 -47.58 -92.59 17.26
CA GLU A 52 -46.13 -92.49 17.07
C GLU A 52 -45.79 -91.88 15.70
N GLU A 53 -46.43 -92.35 14.61
CA GLU A 53 -46.27 -91.80 13.26
C GLU A 53 -46.73 -90.33 13.17
N LYS A 54 -47.87 -90.00 13.80
CA LYS A 54 -48.40 -88.63 13.84
C LYS A 54 -47.47 -87.69 14.60
N TYR A 55 -46.90 -88.13 15.72
CA TYR A 55 -45.92 -87.32 16.46
C TYR A 55 -44.63 -87.15 15.66
N LEU A 56 -44.11 -88.21 15.04
CA LEU A 56 -42.89 -88.14 14.23
C LEU A 56 -43.04 -87.15 13.06
N THR A 57 -44.17 -87.21 12.35
CA THR A 57 -44.46 -86.26 11.25
C THR A 57 -44.67 -84.85 11.76
N GLY A 58 -45.28 -84.69 12.95
CA GLY A 58 -45.38 -83.41 13.65
C GLY A 58 -44.02 -82.80 13.97
N PHE A 59 -43.10 -83.58 14.55
CA PHE A 59 -41.73 -83.13 14.87
C PHE A 59 -40.97 -82.67 13.63
N LYS A 60 -40.98 -83.46 12.55
CA LYS A 60 -40.35 -83.06 11.27
C LYS A 60 -40.88 -81.73 10.75
N ARG A 61 -42.21 -81.53 10.83
CA ARG A 61 -42.84 -80.28 10.41
C ARG A 61 -42.43 -79.09 11.29
N PHE A 62 -42.28 -79.29 12.60
CA PHE A 62 -41.80 -78.23 13.50
C PHE A 62 -40.35 -77.85 13.20
N GLU A 63 -39.47 -78.83 12.99
CA GLU A 63 -38.07 -78.58 12.59
C GLU A 63 -37.98 -77.77 11.28
N GLU A 64 -38.78 -78.13 10.27
CA GLU A 64 -38.84 -77.38 9.01
C GLU A 64 -39.30 -75.93 9.20
N VAL A 65 -40.30 -75.69 10.06
CA VAL A 65 -40.82 -74.35 10.34
C VAL A 65 -39.79 -73.53 11.12
N GLU A 66 -39.09 -74.14 12.08
CA GLU A 66 -38.04 -73.48 12.85
C GLU A 66 -36.88 -73.02 11.95
N GLU A 67 -36.44 -73.85 11.01
CA GLU A 67 -35.37 -73.49 10.07
C GLU A 67 -35.81 -72.39 9.09
N ARG A 68 -37.06 -72.42 8.61
CA ARG A 68 -37.62 -71.32 7.82
C ARG A 68 -37.68 -70.02 8.61
N TYR A 69 -38.09 -70.08 9.89
CA TYR A 69 -38.11 -68.91 10.77
C TYR A 69 -36.70 -68.34 10.96
N LYS A 70 -35.70 -69.17 11.29
CA LYS A 70 -34.29 -68.71 11.43
C LYS A 70 -33.76 -68.07 10.17
N THR A 71 -34.13 -68.60 9.00
CA THR A 71 -33.72 -68.04 7.70
C THR A 71 -34.38 -66.67 7.47
N ALA A 72 -35.69 -66.58 7.67
CA ALA A 72 -36.45 -65.34 7.55
C ALA A 72 -35.95 -64.27 8.54
N GLU A 73 -35.59 -64.66 9.77
CA GLU A 73 -35.04 -63.74 10.78
C GLU A 73 -33.67 -63.19 10.36
N LYS A 74 -32.79 -64.04 9.80
CA LYS A 74 -31.50 -63.61 9.26
C LYS A 74 -31.69 -62.66 8.07
N GLU A 75 -32.64 -62.94 7.19
CA GLU A 75 -32.96 -62.08 6.05
C GLU A 75 -33.55 -60.74 6.49
N ALA A 76 -34.47 -60.74 7.45
CA ALA A 76 -35.05 -59.52 8.02
C ALA A 76 -33.98 -58.65 8.69
N ARG A 77 -33.02 -59.25 9.41
CA ARG A 77 -31.89 -58.53 10.01
C ARG A 77 -31.00 -57.88 8.94
N LYS A 78 -30.64 -58.62 7.89
CA LYS A 78 -29.86 -58.07 6.76
C LYS A 78 -30.60 -56.94 6.06
N ALA A 79 -31.90 -57.08 5.84
CA ALA A 79 -32.71 -56.03 5.22
C ALA A 79 -32.74 -54.75 6.09
N ALA A 80 -32.86 -54.89 7.42
CA ALA A 80 -32.81 -53.76 8.33
C ALA A 80 -31.44 -53.06 8.32
N GLU A 81 -30.34 -53.82 8.32
CA GLU A 81 -28.97 -53.28 8.21
C GLU A 81 -28.76 -52.52 6.89
N LEU A 82 -29.26 -53.05 5.77
CA LEU A 82 -29.17 -52.36 4.47
C LEU A 82 -29.95 -51.04 4.46
N VAL A 83 -31.15 -51.01 5.03
CA VAL A 83 -31.95 -49.78 5.13
C VAL A 83 -31.24 -48.74 6.02
N GLU A 84 -30.64 -49.16 7.12
CA GLU A 84 -29.92 -48.25 8.01
C GLU A 84 -28.65 -47.70 7.37
N ASN A 85 -27.89 -48.54 6.66
CA ASN A 85 -26.74 -48.10 5.88
C ASN A 85 -27.13 -47.08 4.80
N ALA A 86 -28.22 -47.34 4.06
CA ALA A 86 -28.72 -46.41 3.04
C ALA A 86 -29.16 -45.07 3.66
N ARG A 87 -29.75 -45.08 4.85
CA ARG A 87 -30.12 -43.86 5.58
C ARG A 87 -28.88 -43.06 6.02
N ASN A 88 -27.88 -43.74 6.55
CA ASN A 88 -26.63 -43.11 6.98
C ASN A 88 -25.87 -42.49 5.80
N GLU A 89 -25.81 -43.20 4.67
CA GLU A 89 -25.20 -42.69 3.43
C GLU A 89 -25.97 -41.47 2.90
N ALA A 90 -27.29 -41.52 2.85
CA ALA A 90 -28.12 -40.37 2.45
C ALA A 90 -27.92 -39.16 3.36
N ALA A 91 -27.79 -39.37 4.68
CA ALA A 91 -27.51 -38.31 5.64
C ALA A 91 -26.10 -37.70 5.44
N SER A 92 -25.08 -38.52 5.17
CA SER A 92 -23.74 -38.04 4.85
C SER A 92 -23.71 -37.23 3.56
N ALA A 93 -24.31 -37.75 2.49
CA ALA A 93 -24.40 -37.06 1.20
C ALA A 93 -25.13 -35.72 1.32
N GLN A 94 -26.19 -35.64 2.11
CA GLN A 94 -26.91 -34.40 2.35
C GLN A 94 -26.06 -33.38 3.13
N LYS A 95 -25.27 -33.84 4.12
CA LYS A 95 -24.35 -32.98 4.87
C LYS A 95 -23.24 -32.42 3.96
N GLU A 96 -22.66 -33.26 3.12
CA GLU A 96 -21.64 -32.87 2.14
C GLU A 96 -22.18 -31.86 1.13
N LYS A 97 -23.41 -32.09 0.61
CA LYS A 97 -24.10 -31.13 -0.26
C LYS A 97 -24.24 -29.76 0.39
N ASN A 98 -24.68 -29.71 1.65
CA ASN A 98 -24.85 -28.45 2.37
C ASN A 98 -23.52 -27.71 2.57
N GLU A 99 -22.46 -28.44 2.88
CA GLU A 99 -21.12 -27.88 3.05
C GLU A 99 -20.56 -27.31 1.74
N VAL A 100 -20.74 -28.03 0.63
CA VAL A 100 -20.37 -27.53 -0.71
C VAL A 100 -21.12 -26.24 -1.05
N HIS A 101 -22.43 -26.18 -0.78
CA HIS A 101 -23.21 -24.95 -0.98
C HIS A 101 -22.71 -23.79 -0.12
N ARG A 102 -22.41 -24.04 1.17
CA ARG A 102 -21.85 -23.03 2.07
C ARG A 102 -20.52 -22.47 1.54
N LEU A 103 -19.59 -23.34 1.16
CA LEU A 103 -18.30 -22.95 0.59
C LEU A 103 -18.43 -22.19 -0.72
N ALA A 104 -19.38 -22.57 -1.58
CA ALA A 104 -19.65 -21.87 -2.83
C ALA A 104 -20.14 -20.43 -2.58
N MET A 105 -21.04 -20.24 -1.61
CA MET A 105 -21.49 -18.90 -1.21
C MET A 105 -20.34 -18.07 -0.64
N GLU A 106 -19.50 -18.63 0.22
CA GLU A 106 -18.34 -17.92 0.77
C GLU A 106 -17.38 -17.47 -0.33
N ARG A 107 -17.06 -18.36 -1.28
CA ARG A 107 -16.25 -18.03 -2.46
C ARG A 107 -16.87 -16.92 -3.30
N LEU A 108 -18.19 -16.96 -3.53
CA LEU A 108 -18.88 -15.89 -4.26
C LEU A 108 -18.72 -14.54 -3.55
N THR A 109 -18.91 -14.48 -2.23
CA THR A 109 -18.71 -13.22 -1.50
C THR A 109 -17.25 -12.73 -1.53
N GLN A 110 -16.27 -13.63 -1.61
CA GLN A 110 -14.86 -13.24 -1.75
C GLN A 110 -14.58 -12.68 -3.14
N ILE A 111 -15.11 -13.32 -4.19
CA ILE A 111 -15.02 -12.85 -5.57
C ILE A 111 -15.61 -11.45 -5.70
N GLU A 112 -16.84 -11.22 -5.20
CA GLU A 112 -17.47 -9.90 -5.27
C GLU A 112 -16.68 -8.82 -4.52
N ARG A 113 -16.01 -9.15 -3.41
CA ARG A 113 -15.15 -8.18 -2.69
C ARG A 113 -13.91 -7.85 -3.52
N ALA A 114 -13.28 -8.86 -4.12
CA ALA A 114 -12.12 -8.67 -4.99
C ALA A 114 -12.48 -7.86 -6.23
N GLU A 115 -13.63 -8.11 -6.85
CA GLU A 115 -14.13 -7.35 -8.01
C GLU A 115 -14.31 -5.87 -7.66
N ARG A 116 -14.94 -5.54 -6.53
CA ARG A 116 -15.08 -4.13 -6.07
C ARG A 116 -13.72 -3.47 -5.83
N GLN A 117 -12.73 -4.21 -5.33
CA GLN A 117 -11.38 -3.70 -5.14
C GLN A 117 -10.68 -3.44 -6.48
N ILE A 118 -10.83 -4.35 -7.45
CA ILE A 118 -10.32 -4.18 -8.82
C ILE A 118 -10.92 -2.92 -9.46
N GLU A 119 -12.24 -2.76 -9.42
CA GLU A 119 -12.90 -1.57 -9.96
C GLU A 119 -12.38 -0.26 -9.33
N THR A 120 -12.12 -0.28 -8.02
CA THR A 120 -11.59 0.89 -7.32
C THR A 120 -10.16 1.22 -7.78
N LEU A 121 -9.31 0.19 -7.90
CA LEU A 121 -7.94 0.35 -8.42
C LEU A 121 -7.93 0.79 -9.88
N GLU A 122 -8.87 0.32 -10.69
CA GLU A 122 -9.02 0.74 -12.09
C GLU A 122 -9.39 2.22 -12.19
N ARG A 123 -10.32 2.71 -11.35
CA ARG A 123 -10.65 4.15 -11.27
C ARG A 123 -9.43 4.97 -10.87
N GLN A 124 -8.72 4.56 -9.82
CA GLN A 124 -7.49 5.25 -9.38
C GLN A 124 -6.40 5.27 -10.46
N LYS A 125 -6.24 4.16 -11.19
CA LYS A 125 -5.30 4.09 -12.32
C LYS A 125 -5.69 5.09 -13.41
N LEU A 126 -6.98 5.21 -13.73
CA LEU A 126 -7.45 6.17 -14.73
C LEU A 126 -7.19 7.61 -14.28
N ASP A 127 -7.45 7.94 -13.02
CA ASP A 127 -7.19 9.27 -12.46
C ASP A 127 -5.69 9.62 -12.54
N LEU A 128 -4.81 8.69 -12.17
CA LEU A 128 -3.36 8.86 -12.26
C LEU A 128 -2.86 9.00 -13.69
N VAL A 129 -3.46 8.28 -14.65
CA VAL A 129 -3.12 8.43 -16.08
C VAL A 129 -3.50 9.82 -16.56
N ALA A 130 -4.69 10.32 -16.20
CA ALA A 130 -5.12 11.66 -16.55
C ALA A 130 -4.21 12.75 -15.95
N GLU A 131 -3.76 12.57 -14.70
CA GLU A 131 -2.80 13.49 -14.07
C GLU A 131 -1.44 13.49 -14.78
N ILE A 132 -0.94 12.31 -15.18
CA ILE A 132 0.30 12.19 -15.95
C ILE A 132 0.20 12.90 -17.31
N GLU A 133 -0.93 12.73 -18.01
CA GLU A 133 -1.17 13.40 -19.28
C GLU A 133 -1.19 14.93 -19.11
N GLN A 134 -1.90 15.43 -18.10
CA GLN A 134 -1.92 16.85 -17.79
C GLN A 134 -0.52 17.41 -17.45
N LEU A 135 0.27 16.66 -16.67
CA LEU A 135 1.64 17.04 -16.34
C LEU A 135 2.52 17.10 -17.59
N ARG A 136 2.42 16.11 -18.48
CA ARG A 136 3.16 16.11 -19.76
C ARG A 136 2.79 17.28 -20.65
N ASP A 137 1.51 17.61 -20.75
CA ASP A 137 1.06 18.78 -21.52
C ASP A 137 1.64 20.09 -20.94
N SER A 138 1.64 20.21 -19.61
CA SER A 138 2.23 21.37 -18.93
C SER A 138 3.74 21.45 -19.08
N GLU A 139 4.43 20.31 -19.06
CA GLU A 139 5.87 20.19 -19.29
C GLU A 139 6.22 20.63 -20.73
N MET A 140 5.52 20.12 -21.72
CA MET A 140 5.72 20.49 -23.13
C MET A 140 5.49 21.99 -23.37
N ALA A 141 4.47 22.57 -22.75
CA ALA A 141 4.21 24.01 -22.82
C ALA A 141 5.33 24.82 -22.14
N ALA A 142 5.84 24.36 -20.98
CA ALA A 142 6.94 25.00 -20.28
C ALA A 142 8.25 24.93 -21.09
N ILE A 143 8.59 23.77 -21.66
CA ILE A 143 9.75 23.59 -22.54
C ILE A 143 9.67 24.55 -23.74
N SER A 144 8.51 24.62 -24.40
CA SER A 144 8.29 25.52 -25.53
C SER A 144 8.48 26.99 -25.14
N LYS A 145 7.98 27.38 -23.96
CA LYS A 145 8.15 28.74 -23.42
C LYS A 145 9.61 29.05 -23.07
N VAL A 146 10.34 28.10 -22.48
CA VAL A 146 11.77 28.27 -22.17
C VAL A 146 12.56 28.46 -23.46
N SER A 147 12.35 27.64 -24.48
CA SER A 147 13.01 27.78 -25.78
C SER A 147 12.77 29.15 -26.43
N LEU A 148 11.54 29.67 -26.35
CA LEU A 148 11.22 31.03 -26.83
C LEU A 148 11.95 32.12 -26.02
N LEU A 149 12.07 31.97 -24.70
CA LEU A 149 12.78 32.94 -23.87
C LEU A 149 14.29 32.88 -24.10
N GLU A 150 14.86 31.70 -24.27
CA GLU A 150 16.28 31.52 -24.59
C GLU A 150 16.66 32.18 -25.91
N THR A 151 15.85 31.99 -26.96
CA THR A 151 16.05 32.66 -28.26
C THR A 151 16.00 34.18 -28.13
N ARG A 152 15.00 34.72 -27.42
CA ARG A 152 14.89 36.17 -27.18
C ARG A 152 16.03 36.73 -26.33
N VAL A 153 16.52 35.99 -25.33
CA VAL A 153 17.68 36.38 -24.53
C VAL A 153 18.92 36.43 -25.42
N HIS A 154 19.13 35.41 -26.25
CA HIS A 154 20.25 35.38 -27.19
C HIS A 154 20.22 36.56 -28.18
N GLU A 155 19.05 36.91 -28.71
CA GLU A 155 18.87 38.10 -29.57
C GLU A 155 19.25 39.39 -28.82
N ARG A 156 18.78 39.55 -27.59
CA ARG A 156 19.10 40.72 -26.74
C ARG A 156 20.58 40.80 -26.41
N GLU A 157 21.23 39.68 -26.10
CA GLU A 157 22.67 39.63 -25.85
C GLU A 157 23.46 40.04 -27.10
N LYS A 158 23.01 39.62 -28.29
CA LYS A 158 23.59 40.04 -29.57
C LYS A 158 23.41 41.55 -29.81
N GLU A 159 22.20 42.09 -29.63
CA GLU A 159 21.92 43.53 -29.76
C GLU A 159 22.79 44.36 -28.82
N ILE A 160 22.90 43.96 -27.54
CA ILE A 160 23.73 44.66 -26.55
C ILE A 160 25.20 44.62 -26.97
N LYS A 161 25.68 43.47 -27.45
CA LYS A 161 27.06 43.34 -27.92
C LYS A 161 27.35 44.29 -29.09
N GLU A 162 26.48 44.34 -30.09
CA GLU A 162 26.60 45.23 -31.25
C GLU A 162 26.57 46.72 -30.82
N LEU A 163 25.69 47.10 -29.89
CA LEU A 163 25.63 48.46 -29.34
C LEU A 163 26.91 48.84 -28.59
N VAL A 164 27.47 47.93 -27.79
CA VAL A 164 28.72 48.17 -27.05
C VAL A 164 29.92 48.28 -28.00
N GLU A 165 30.00 47.44 -29.02
CA GLU A 165 31.03 47.52 -30.06
C GLU A 165 30.96 48.86 -30.79
N SER A 166 29.79 49.25 -31.29
CA SER A 166 29.56 50.55 -31.94
C SER A 166 29.89 51.74 -31.03
N ALA A 167 29.49 51.71 -29.76
CA ALA A 167 29.80 52.76 -28.80
C ALA A 167 31.32 52.87 -28.52
N ASN A 168 32.03 51.74 -28.46
CA ASN A 168 33.48 51.73 -28.28
C ASN A 168 34.21 52.25 -29.53
N GLU A 169 33.74 51.93 -30.74
CA GLU A 169 34.26 52.49 -31.98
C GLU A 169 34.08 54.02 -32.04
N GLN A 170 32.90 54.52 -31.63
CA GLN A 170 32.64 55.96 -31.52
C GLN A 170 33.52 56.63 -30.47
N ARG A 171 33.74 56.00 -29.31
CA ARG A 171 34.68 56.51 -28.30
C ARG A 171 36.11 56.54 -28.83
N ALA A 172 36.56 55.47 -29.51
CA ALA A 172 37.90 55.39 -30.08
C ALA A 172 38.15 56.49 -31.12
N THR A 173 37.20 56.70 -32.05
CA THR A 173 37.28 57.80 -33.04
C THR A 173 37.27 59.18 -32.38
N THR A 174 36.46 59.38 -31.33
CA THR A 174 36.46 60.64 -30.57
C THR A 174 37.80 60.89 -29.88
N VAL A 175 38.39 59.85 -29.27
CA VAL A 175 39.72 59.93 -28.63
C VAL A 175 40.78 60.27 -29.67
N GLU A 176 40.79 59.62 -30.83
CA GLU A 176 41.73 59.90 -31.92
C GLU A 176 41.64 61.36 -32.39
N VAL A 177 40.43 61.90 -32.56
CA VAL A 177 40.23 63.32 -32.90
C VAL A 177 40.78 64.24 -31.80
N LEU A 178 40.51 63.96 -30.53
CA LEU A 178 41.03 64.77 -29.41
C LEU A 178 42.56 64.71 -29.31
N GLU A 179 43.16 63.54 -29.55
CA GLU A 179 44.62 63.39 -29.61
C GLU A 179 45.23 64.20 -30.76
N SER A 180 44.60 64.19 -31.94
CA SER A 180 45.03 65.00 -33.08
C SER A 180 44.97 66.51 -32.77
N LEU A 181 43.89 66.98 -32.14
CA LEU A 181 43.74 68.37 -31.72
C LEU A 181 44.79 68.75 -30.68
N LEU A 182 45.01 67.89 -29.68
CA LEU A 182 46.05 68.10 -28.67
C LEU A 182 47.45 68.17 -29.30
N ALA A 183 47.74 67.34 -30.30
CA ALA A 183 49.00 67.39 -31.04
C ALA A 183 49.15 68.71 -31.81
N THR A 184 48.09 69.18 -32.48
CA THR A 184 48.11 70.48 -33.19
C THR A 184 48.28 71.65 -32.23
N GLU A 185 47.65 71.60 -31.05
CA GLU A 185 47.75 72.65 -30.04
C GLU A 185 49.16 72.72 -29.46
N ARG A 186 49.77 71.56 -29.15
CA ARG A 186 51.18 71.49 -28.73
C ARG A 186 52.11 72.06 -29.79
N ALA A 187 51.91 71.72 -31.07
CA ALA A 187 52.72 72.26 -32.17
C ALA A 187 52.55 73.78 -32.32
N ALA A 188 51.33 74.30 -32.18
CA ALA A 188 51.07 75.74 -32.21
C ALA A 188 51.72 76.47 -31.02
N HIS A 189 51.70 75.85 -29.84
CA HIS A 189 52.38 76.37 -28.65
C HIS A 189 53.90 76.41 -28.84
N ASP A 190 54.51 75.33 -29.35
CA ASP A 190 55.95 75.29 -29.67
C ASP A 190 56.33 76.38 -30.68
N GLU A 191 55.51 76.60 -31.71
CA GLU A 191 55.71 77.67 -32.69
C GLU A 191 55.61 79.06 -32.04
N ALA A 192 54.62 79.28 -31.18
CA ALA A 192 54.47 80.52 -30.42
C ALA A 192 55.67 80.77 -29.49
N GLU A 193 56.18 79.73 -28.83
CA GLU A 193 57.38 79.80 -28.00
C GLU A 193 58.63 80.14 -28.84
N CYS A 194 58.80 79.51 -30.01
CA CYS A 194 59.86 79.86 -30.96
C CYS A 194 59.77 81.32 -31.41
N ARG A 195 58.57 81.82 -31.75
CA ARG A 195 58.33 83.23 -32.12
C ARG A 195 58.64 84.17 -30.95
N ALA A 196 58.22 83.83 -29.73
CA ALA A 196 58.51 84.62 -28.53
C ALA A 196 60.01 84.68 -28.23
N LYS A 197 60.74 83.57 -28.38
CA LYS A 197 62.21 83.53 -28.27
C LYS A 197 62.88 84.40 -29.34
N ALA A 198 62.42 84.32 -30.59
CA ALA A 198 62.95 85.13 -31.69
C ALA A 198 62.74 86.64 -31.44
N LEU A 199 61.54 87.05 -31.02
CA LEU A 199 61.24 88.43 -30.64
C LEU A 199 62.07 88.89 -29.43
N SER A 200 62.27 88.04 -28.43
CA SER A 200 63.11 88.33 -27.27
C SER A 200 64.58 88.59 -27.67
N LEU A 201 65.13 87.76 -28.58
CA LEU A 201 66.46 87.98 -29.16
C LEU A 201 66.53 89.28 -29.96
N GLN A 202 65.51 89.59 -30.75
CA GLN A 202 65.43 90.85 -31.50
C GLN A 202 65.38 92.05 -30.57
N LEU A 203 64.56 92.01 -29.51
CA LEU A 203 64.47 93.05 -28.49
C LEU A 203 65.82 93.26 -27.80
N GLN A 204 66.49 92.18 -27.36
CA GLN A 204 67.82 92.25 -26.78
C GLN A 204 68.84 92.89 -27.73
N ALA A 205 68.81 92.54 -29.02
CA ALA A 205 69.66 93.15 -30.03
C ALA A 205 69.35 94.64 -30.24
N THR A 206 68.07 95.04 -30.26
CA THR A 206 67.68 96.45 -30.36
C THR A 206 68.03 97.24 -29.11
N GLN A 207 67.88 96.66 -27.92
CA GLN A 207 68.30 97.26 -26.66
C GLN A 207 69.82 97.46 -26.66
N GLY A 208 70.60 96.46 -27.08
CA GLY A 208 72.06 96.60 -27.20
C GLY A 208 72.49 97.72 -28.17
N LYS A 209 71.74 97.92 -29.27
CA LYS A 209 71.95 99.07 -30.18
C LYS A 209 71.57 100.40 -29.52
N LEU A 210 70.44 100.44 -28.82
CA LEU A 210 69.99 101.63 -28.08
C LEU A 210 71.02 102.02 -27.01
N ASP A 211 71.55 101.05 -26.26
CA ASP A 211 72.59 101.24 -25.27
C ASP A 211 73.90 101.73 -25.92
N ALA A 212 74.21 101.30 -27.15
CA ALA A 212 75.34 101.81 -27.93
C ALA A 212 75.14 103.28 -28.33
N VAL A 213 73.97 103.63 -28.85
CA VAL A 213 73.61 105.01 -29.17
C VAL A 213 73.61 105.88 -27.91
N HIS A 214 73.07 105.39 -26.80
CA HIS A 214 73.13 106.09 -25.51
C HIS A 214 74.59 106.34 -25.11
N ARG A 215 75.46 105.33 -25.17
CA ARG A 215 76.89 105.50 -24.90
C ARG A 215 77.55 106.52 -25.83
N GLU A 216 77.23 106.52 -27.13
CA GLU A 216 77.72 107.54 -28.07
C GLU A 216 77.20 108.93 -27.74
N LEU A 217 75.91 109.08 -27.39
CA LEU A 217 75.32 110.35 -27.00
C LEU A 217 75.98 110.87 -25.71
N THR A 218 76.18 110.01 -24.72
CA THR A 218 76.90 110.36 -23.48
C THR A 218 78.35 110.74 -23.79
N MET A 219 79.04 110.01 -24.67
CA MET A 219 80.42 110.34 -25.10
C MET A 219 80.49 111.66 -25.90
N THR A 220 79.49 111.95 -26.73
CA THR A 220 79.40 113.19 -27.51
C THR A 220 79.05 114.37 -26.60
N SER A 221 78.14 114.16 -25.64
CA SER A 221 77.81 115.11 -24.60
C SER A 221 79.01 115.40 -23.68
N VAL A 222 79.91 114.44 -23.49
CA VAL A 222 81.19 114.62 -22.77
C VAL A 222 82.24 115.35 -23.63
N ARG A 223 82.14 115.34 -24.98
CA ARG A 223 83.10 116.00 -25.89
C ARG A 223 82.80 117.48 -26.19
N LEU A 224 81.61 117.99 -25.84
CA LEU A 224 81.15 119.36 -26.12
C LEU A 224 80.89 120.20 -24.85
N ASN A 225 81.73 120.10 -23.81
CA ASN A 225 81.81 120.97 -22.59
C ASN A 225 81.07 122.34 -22.69
N GLU A 226 80.28 122.86 -21.73
CA GLU A 226 80.16 122.77 -20.25
C GLU A 226 78.67 123.09 -19.90
N THR A 227 77.92 122.40 -19.02
CA THR A 227 77.82 122.61 -17.55
C THR A 227 76.61 121.81 -17.02
N PRO A 228 76.58 121.46 -15.71
CA PRO A 228 75.77 120.38 -15.14
C PRO A 228 74.45 120.84 -14.54
N VAL A 229 73.42 119.99 -14.53
CA VAL A 229 72.42 120.01 -13.45
C VAL A 229 72.10 118.58 -13.02
N ASP A 230 72.63 118.27 -11.85
CA ASP A 230 72.43 117.08 -11.04
C ASP A 230 71.19 117.26 -10.13
N GLY A 231 70.53 116.14 -9.83
CA GLY A 231 69.84 115.86 -8.57
C GLY A 231 68.62 116.70 -8.15
N LYS A 232 67.42 116.10 -8.18
CA LYS A 232 66.94 115.27 -7.05
C LYS A 232 65.52 114.72 -7.25
N LEU A 233 65.42 113.44 -6.87
CA LEU A 233 64.26 112.59 -6.65
C LEU A 233 63.13 113.26 -5.84
N LYS A 234 61.87 112.93 -6.15
CA LYS A 234 61.01 112.19 -5.21
C LYS A 234 59.74 111.64 -5.87
N SER A 235 59.49 110.36 -5.61
CA SER A 235 58.21 109.69 -5.76
C SER A 235 57.15 110.30 -4.84
N ILE A 236 55.88 110.20 -5.25
CA ILE A 236 54.74 109.83 -4.38
C ILE A 236 53.64 109.26 -5.28
N SER A 237 53.22 108.06 -4.91
CA SER A 237 52.13 107.25 -5.42
C SER A 237 50.75 107.87 -5.16
N HIS A 238 49.76 107.39 -5.92
CA HIS A 238 48.32 107.21 -5.60
C HIS A 238 47.38 107.77 -6.67
N ALA A 239 46.91 106.90 -7.57
CA ALA A 239 45.72 107.16 -8.39
C ALA A 239 44.92 105.87 -8.64
N LYS A 240 43.95 105.68 -7.73
CA LYS A 240 42.59 105.11 -7.85
C LYS A 240 42.22 104.33 -9.13
N ARG A 241 41.74 103.08 -8.95
CA ARG A 241 40.66 102.44 -9.73
C ARG A 241 39.63 101.91 -8.72
N SER A 242 38.52 102.63 -8.55
CA SER A 242 37.21 102.34 -9.16
C SER A 242 36.69 100.94 -8.80
N ARG A 243 35.77 100.93 -7.82
CA ARG A 243 34.82 99.87 -7.47
C ARG A 243 33.52 100.20 -8.20
N VAL A 244 32.99 99.26 -8.98
CA VAL A 244 31.56 99.18 -9.29
C VAL A 244 31.17 97.72 -9.08
N GLU A 245 30.09 97.60 -8.33
CA GLU A 245 29.40 96.42 -7.85
C GLU A 245 28.02 96.40 -8.55
N ASP A 246 27.26 95.32 -8.33
CA ASP A 246 25.91 95.00 -8.81
C ASP A 246 25.85 94.33 -10.20
N TYR A 247 25.13 93.23 -10.38
CA TYR A 247 23.77 92.97 -9.90
C TYR A 247 23.56 91.48 -9.52
N ALA A 248 22.84 91.28 -8.43
CA ALA A 248 22.14 90.04 -8.13
C ALA A 248 20.97 89.82 -9.12
N GLY A 249 20.75 88.58 -9.55
CA GLY A 249 19.59 88.17 -10.35
C GLY A 249 19.22 86.72 -10.06
N MET A 250 18.05 86.54 -9.44
CA MET A 250 17.44 85.29 -8.99
C MET A 250 17.01 84.37 -10.15
N GLU A 251 16.56 83.17 -9.76
CA GLU A 251 15.53 82.36 -10.45
C GLU A 251 16.08 81.46 -11.59
N SER A 252 15.72 80.20 -11.82
CA SER A 252 14.81 79.20 -11.25
C SER A 252 14.97 77.90 -12.05
N VAL A 253 15.03 76.76 -11.34
CA VAL A 253 14.44 75.43 -11.64
C VAL A 253 14.65 74.76 -13.01
N HIS A 254 15.42 73.65 -13.02
CA HIS A 254 15.07 72.26 -13.47
C HIS A 254 16.40 71.49 -13.66
N ASP A 255 16.68 70.47 -12.85
CA ASP A 255 16.25 69.06 -13.00
C ASP A 255 17.06 68.30 -14.06
N MET A 256 17.95 67.41 -13.59
CA MET A 256 18.11 66.03 -14.05
C MET A 256 19.26 65.40 -13.25
N GLU A 257 18.87 64.59 -12.27
CA GLU A 257 19.74 63.73 -11.47
C GLU A 257 19.96 62.42 -12.23
N ILE A 258 21.22 62.14 -12.56
CA ILE A 258 21.73 60.83 -12.98
C ILE A 258 23.03 60.65 -12.19
N ASP A 259 23.09 59.72 -11.24
CA ASP A 259 23.54 58.36 -11.53
C ASP A 259 23.67 57.51 -10.25
N ALA A 260 23.61 56.19 -10.46
CA ALA A 260 24.34 55.14 -9.73
C ALA A 260 24.06 54.96 -8.21
N ASP A 261 23.91 53.77 -7.63
CA ASP A 261 23.88 52.38 -8.05
C ASP A 261 23.65 51.56 -6.74
N ILE A 262 23.54 50.23 -6.84
CA ILE A 262 23.99 49.26 -5.80
C ILE A 262 23.00 48.83 -4.66
N ILE A 263 22.44 47.62 -4.90
CA ILE A 263 22.48 46.41 -4.03
C ILE A 263 21.30 46.05 -3.06
N ARG A 264 20.91 44.76 -3.19
CA ARG A 264 20.40 43.76 -2.20
C ARG A 264 18.90 43.46 -2.06
N THR A 265 18.52 42.38 -2.76
CA THR A 265 17.95 41.11 -2.25
C THR A 265 16.82 41.07 -1.20
N ASN A 266 15.85 40.18 -1.53
CA ASN A 266 15.08 39.24 -0.70
C ASN A 266 13.61 39.53 -0.34
N LYS A 267 12.77 38.67 -0.95
CA LYS A 267 11.70 37.82 -0.39
C LYS A 267 10.35 38.41 0.09
N ARG A 268 9.32 37.83 -0.56
CA ARG A 268 8.06 37.27 -0.01
C ARG A 268 6.97 38.25 0.49
N SER A 269 5.82 38.25 -0.18
CA SER A 269 4.57 37.56 0.27
C SER A 269 3.29 38.19 -0.29
N LYS A 270 2.35 37.29 -0.61
CA LYS A 270 0.99 37.43 -1.15
C LYS A 270 0.06 38.26 -0.23
N SER A 271 -0.73 39.21 -0.78
CA SER A 271 -2.19 39.14 -1.07
C SER A 271 -3.04 38.81 0.16
N THR A 272 -3.73 39.76 0.80
CA THR A 272 -5.08 40.33 0.51
C THR A 272 -6.25 39.33 0.58
N THR A 273 -7.25 39.74 1.38
CA THR A 273 -8.71 39.51 1.27
C THR A 273 -9.30 38.14 1.62
N SER A 274 -9.93 38.08 2.80
CA SER A 274 -11.15 37.31 3.14
C SER A 274 -12.34 37.74 2.25
N PRO A 275 -13.51 37.05 2.16
CA PRO A 275 -14.37 36.75 3.34
C PRO A 275 -15.40 35.56 3.28
N ILE A 276 -15.94 35.23 4.48
CA ILE A 276 -17.39 35.03 4.83
C ILE A 276 -18.16 33.70 4.54
N ASN A 277 -18.77 33.21 5.65
CA ASN A 277 -20.10 32.58 5.89
C ASN A 277 -20.37 31.05 5.89
N ASN A 278 -20.69 30.59 7.12
CA ASN A 278 -21.97 30.04 7.63
C ASN A 278 -22.37 28.54 7.58
N HIS A 279 -22.85 28.11 8.77
CA HIS A 279 -23.91 27.13 9.10
C HIS A 279 -23.62 25.62 8.86
N ALA A 280 -24.12 24.65 9.63
CA ALA A 280 -24.92 24.54 10.87
C ALA A 280 -24.78 23.09 11.41
N ASP A 281 -25.28 22.84 12.62
CA ASP A 281 -25.44 21.54 13.29
C ASP A 281 -26.06 20.43 12.41
N ASP A 282 -25.61 19.18 12.59
CA ASP A 282 -26.52 18.03 12.80
C ASP A 282 -25.76 16.81 13.36
N GLY A 283 -26.40 16.10 14.30
CA GLY A 283 -25.87 14.92 14.96
C GLY A 283 -26.06 13.65 14.16
N GLY A 284 -25.09 12.74 14.20
CA GLY A 284 -25.19 11.43 13.56
C GLY A 284 -24.15 10.45 14.10
N SER A 285 -24.54 9.71 15.14
CA SER A 285 -23.83 8.52 15.62
C SER A 285 -23.79 7.46 14.52
N VAL A 286 -22.58 7.10 14.05
CA VAL A 286 -22.35 5.90 13.26
C VAL A 286 -21.11 5.18 13.77
N PHE A 287 -21.35 3.97 14.26
CA PHE A 287 -20.39 2.95 14.65
C PHE A 287 -19.46 2.62 13.47
N LYS A 288 -18.16 2.93 13.60
CA LYS A 288 -17.12 2.48 12.66
C LYS A 288 -16.74 1.02 12.98
N PRO A 289 -16.82 0.08 12.02
CA PRO A 289 -16.04 -1.14 12.08
C PRO A 289 -14.59 -0.80 11.72
N SER A 290 -13.68 -1.25 12.58
CA SER A 290 -12.23 -1.02 12.50
C SER A 290 -11.67 -1.39 11.13
N GLU A 291 -11.07 -0.40 10.47
CA GLU A 291 -10.12 -0.62 9.39
C GLU A 291 -8.85 -1.23 9.99
N ASP A 292 -8.41 -2.33 9.38
CA ASP A 292 -7.22 -3.09 9.70
C ASP A 292 -6.01 -2.28 9.21
N ASP A 293 -5.62 -1.28 10.00
CA ASP A 293 -4.46 -0.46 9.72
C ASP A 293 -3.20 -1.18 10.21
N SER A 294 -2.34 -1.46 9.25
CA SER A 294 -1.10 -2.21 9.43
C SER A 294 -0.04 -1.33 10.10
N GLN A 295 -0.15 -1.15 11.42
CA GLN A 295 0.91 -0.56 12.23
C GLN A 295 1.57 -1.63 13.09
N HIS A 296 2.82 -1.93 12.75
CA HIS A 296 3.78 -2.66 13.58
C HIS A 296 4.03 -1.87 14.87
N ASP A 297 3.13 -1.97 15.83
CA ASP A 297 3.47 -1.75 17.22
C ASP A 297 4.11 -3.03 17.74
N THR A 298 5.36 -2.91 18.20
CA THR A 298 6.07 -3.89 19.02
C THR A 298 5.31 -4.08 20.34
N GLU A 299 4.17 -4.77 20.28
CA GLU A 299 3.53 -5.33 21.47
C GLU A 299 4.48 -6.37 22.07
N ASP A 300 4.67 -6.32 23.39
CA ASP A 300 5.40 -7.34 24.13
C ASP A 300 4.76 -8.71 23.91
N TYR A 301 5.30 -9.49 22.97
CA TYR A 301 4.79 -10.80 22.57
C TYR A 301 4.70 -11.80 23.73
N THR A 302 5.44 -11.58 24.81
CA THR A 302 5.39 -12.36 26.05
C THR A 302 4.04 -12.23 26.78
N LYS A 303 3.32 -11.13 26.57
CA LYS A 303 1.98 -10.87 27.13
C LYS A 303 0.85 -11.51 26.32
N PHE A 304 1.12 -12.02 25.13
CA PHE A 304 0.09 -12.64 24.30
C PHE A 304 -0.56 -13.84 24.99
N THR A 305 -1.86 -13.99 24.77
CA THR A 305 -2.59 -15.18 25.18
C THR A 305 -2.18 -16.37 24.31
N VAL A 306 -2.38 -17.60 24.79
CA VAL A 306 -2.09 -18.81 24.00
C VAL A 306 -2.82 -18.78 22.66
N GLN A 307 -4.04 -18.28 22.64
CA GLN A 307 -4.82 -18.16 21.41
C GLN A 307 -4.21 -17.15 20.43
N LYS A 308 -3.81 -15.96 20.91
CA LYS A 308 -3.16 -14.94 20.08
C LYS A 308 -1.83 -15.44 19.50
N LEU A 309 -1.02 -16.15 20.29
CA LEU A 309 0.23 -16.77 19.81
C LEU A 309 0.00 -17.83 18.72
N LYS A 310 -1.03 -18.67 18.87
CA LYS A 310 -1.39 -19.67 17.86
C LYS A 310 -1.85 -19.02 16.56
N GLN A 311 -2.65 -17.96 16.66
CA GLN A 311 -3.10 -17.18 15.51
C GLN A 311 -1.92 -16.54 14.79
N GLU A 312 -1.01 -15.89 15.52
CA GLU A 312 0.16 -15.22 14.94
C GLU A 312 1.09 -16.21 14.25
N LEU A 313 1.39 -17.36 14.88
CA LEU A 313 2.16 -18.44 14.26
C LEU A 313 1.49 -18.98 12.98
N THR A 314 0.16 -19.07 12.97
CA THR A 314 -0.59 -19.52 11.78
C THR A 314 -0.54 -18.47 10.68
N LYS A 315 -0.65 -17.19 11.03
CA LYS A 315 -0.56 -16.04 10.11
C LYS A 315 0.82 -15.97 9.44
N HIS A 316 1.89 -16.25 10.18
CA HIS A 316 3.26 -16.32 9.65
C HIS A 316 3.60 -17.65 8.95
N GLY A 317 2.63 -18.56 8.76
CA GLY A 317 2.83 -19.81 8.01
C GLY A 317 3.44 -20.96 8.82
N PHE A 318 3.58 -20.81 10.14
CA PHE A 318 4.14 -21.84 11.03
C PHE A 318 3.09 -22.76 11.69
N GLY A 319 1.90 -22.85 11.09
CA GLY A 319 0.80 -23.69 11.58
C GLY A 319 1.13 -25.19 11.60
N ALA A 320 1.95 -25.67 10.65
CA ALA A 320 2.37 -27.07 10.60
C ALA A 320 3.30 -27.44 11.77
N GLN A 321 4.21 -26.54 12.14
CA GLN A 321 5.12 -26.67 13.27
C GLN A 321 4.37 -26.59 14.60
N LEU A 322 3.30 -25.80 14.66
CA LEU A 322 2.41 -25.74 15.82
C LEU A 322 1.64 -27.06 16.02
N LEU A 323 1.21 -27.73 14.94
CA LEU A 323 0.53 -29.02 14.98
C LEU A 323 1.45 -30.19 15.38
N GLN A 324 2.77 -30.07 15.15
CA GLN A 324 3.75 -31.06 15.61
C GLN A 324 3.93 -31.07 17.13
N LEU A 325 3.60 -29.96 17.81
CA LEU A 325 3.59 -29.91 19.26
C LEU A 325 2.34 -30.62 19.79
N ARG A 326 2.51 -31.80 20.35
CA ARG A 326 1.42 -32.56 20.99
C ARG A 326 1.18 -31.99 22.40
N ASN A 327 0.09 -31.23 22.56
CA ASN A 327 -0.29 -30.51 23.79
C ASN A 327 0.72 -29.44 24.28
N PRO A 328 0.97 -28.39 23.48
CA PRO A 328 1.94 -27.36 23.83
C PRO A 328 1.46 -26.50 24.99
N ASN A 329 2.33 -26.25 25.96
CA ASN A 329 2.11 -25.26 27.00
C ASN A 329 2.44 -23.84 26.46
N LYS A 330 2.07 -22.77 27.20
CA LYS A 330 2.31 -21.38 26.75
C LYS A 330 3.80 -21.10 26.44
N ARG A 331 4.72 -21.72 27.18
CA ARG A 331 6.17 -21.55 26.99
C ARG A 331 6.64 -22.18 25.69
N ASP A 332 6.14 -23.36 25.34
CA ASP A 332 6.50 -24.06 24.10
C ASP A 332 6.06 -23.25 22.86
N ILE A 333 4.87 -22.65 22.91
CA ILE A 333 4.33 -21.81 21.83
C ILE A 333 5.12 -20.50 21.73
N LEU A 334 5.47 -19.88 22.87
CA LEU A 334 6.32 -18.69 22.90
C LEU A 334 7.71 -18.96 22.31
N SER A 335 8.36 -20.07 22.68
CA SER A 335 9.66 -20.44 22.12
C SER A 335 9.58 -20.71 20.61
N LEU A 336 8.46 -21.27 20.13
CA LEU A 336 8.24 -21.46 18.70
C LEU A 336 8.09 -20.11 17.97
N TYR A 337 7.36 -19.17 18.57
CA TYR A 337 7.18 -17.79 18.09
C TYR A 337 8.51 -17.02 18.04
N GLU A 338 9.29 -17.05 19.13
CA GLU A 338 10.63 -16.44 19.17
C GLU A 338 11.57 -17.02 18.11
N LYS A 339 11.52 -18.34 17.89
CA LYS A 339 12.41 -19.02 16.95
C LYS A 339 12.11 -18.73 15.48
N HIS A 340 10.83 -18.59 15.12
CA HIS A 340 10.41 -18.55 13.71
C HIS A 340 9.85 -17.20 13.27
N VAL A 341 9.34 -16.39 14.19
CA VAL A 341 8.74 -15.08 13.87
C VAL A 341 9.66 -13.93 14.24
N LEU A 342 10.32 -13.97 15.41
CA LEU A 342 11.21 -12.88 15.85
C LEU A 342 12.67 -13.02 15.39
N LYS A 343 13.09 -14.22 14.99
CA LYS A 343 14.44 -14.50 14.46
C LYS A 343 14.48 -14.68 12.94
N SER A 344 13.38 -14.36 12.25
CA SER A 344 13.28 -14.39 10.78
C SER A 344 13.88 -13.14 10.14
#